data_AF-A0A976RR48-F1
#
_entry.id   AF-A0A976RR48-F1
#
_cell.length_a   1.000
_cell.length_b   1.000
_cell.length_c   1.000
_cell.angle_alpha   90.00
_cell.angle_beta   90.00
_cell.angle_gamma   90.00
#
_symmetry.space_group_name_H-M   'P 1'
#
loop_
_entity.id
_entity.type
_entity.pdbx_description
1 polymer ?
#
loop_
_entity_poly.entity_id
_entity_poly.type
_entity_poly.pdbx_seq_one_letter_code
_entity_poly.pdbx_strand_id
1 'polypeptide(L)'
;MKTKIEREERQKAIVDMNSFLLTYAVNILPSGNGNIAGTVYDAMKNDLTGLDALFNDGGIGRTLKFTDIAAGCARNLYDLDPEAAEAEGQRITTEAVNYLGNNINSFNHWLSE
;
A
#
# COMPACT_ATOMS: atom_id res chain seq x y z
N MET A 1 -23.40 -2.65 -13.60
CA MET A 1 -22.23 -2.65 -14.50
C MET A 1 -21.07 -1.82 -13.96
N LYS A 2 -21.33 -0.67 -13.28
CA LYS A 2 -20.29 0.10 -12.55
C LYS A 2 -19.49 -0.73 -11.52
N THR A 3 -20.17 -1.60 -10.78
CA THR A 3 -19.58 -2.38 -9.67
C THR A 3 -18.45 -3.35 -10.05
N LYS A 4 -18.42 -3.90 -11.27
CA LYS A 4 -17.34 -4.80 -11.70
C LYS A 4 -16.08 -4.01 -12.05
N ILE A 5 -16.24 -2.93 -12.81
CA ILE A 5 -15.14 -2.04 -13.22
C ILE A 5 -14.53 -1.37 -11.98
N GLU A 6 -15.36 -0.85 -11.08
CA GLU A 6 -14.91 -0.27 -9.81
C GLU A 6 -14.09 -1.26 -8.98
N ARG A 7 -14.51 -2.53 -8.92
CA ARG A 7 -13.78 -3.59 -8.23
C ARG A 7 -12.43 -3.90 -8.89
N GLU A 8 -12.39 -3.96 -10.22
CA GLU A 8 -11.15 -4.22 -10.97
C GLU A 8 -10.16 -3.06 -10.82
N GLU A 9 -10.62 -1.82 -10.94
CA GLU A 9 -9.78 -0.62 -10.76
C GLU A 9 -9.29 -0.47 -9.31
N ARG A 10 -10.16 -0.74 -8.32
CA ARG A 10 -9.73 -0.79 -6.91
C ARG A 10 -8.65 -1.86 -6.69
N GLN A 11 -8.84 -3.05 -7.25
CA GLN A 11 -7.87 -4.13 -7.11
C GLN A 11 -6.52 -3.77 -7.75
N LYS A 12 -6.52 -3.10 -8.91
CA LYS A 12 -5.29 -2.57 -9.54
C LYS A 12 -4.61 -1.55 -8.62
N ALA A 13 -5.37 -0.59 -8.08
CA ALA A 13 -4.83 0.40 -7.16
C ALA A 13 -4.21 -0.25 -5.90
N ILE A 14 -4.84 -1.28 -5.33
CA ILE A 14 -4.29 -2.05 -4.20
C ILE A 14 -2.94 -2.72 -4.55
N VAL A 15 -2.83 -3.29 -5.75
CA VAL A 15 -1.58 -3.89 -6.22
C VAL A 15 -0.51 -2.80 -6.44
N ASP A 16 -0.88 -1.66 -7.02
CA ASP A 16 0.02 -0.54 -7.26
C ASP A 16 0.52 0.06 -5.94
N MET A 17 -0.35 0.26 -4.96
CA MET A 17 0.02 0.74 -3.61
C MET A 17 1.10 -0.13 -2.99
N ASN A 18 0.91 -1.44 -3.00
CA ASN A 18 1.88 -2.39 -2.45
C ASN A 18 3.16 -2.41 -3.28
N SER A 19 3.07 -2.44 -4.60
CA SER A 19 4.25 -2.41 -5.48
C SER A 19 5.10 -1.16 -5.25
N PHE A 20 4.49 0.02 -5.19
CA PHE A 20 5.20 1.27 -4.94
C PHE A 20 5.88 1.31 -3.57
N LEU A 21 5.16 0.91 -2.52
CA LEU A 21 5.71 0.86 -1.16
C LEU A 21 6.90 -0.10 -1.07
N LEU A 22 6.80 -1.26 -1.72
CA LEU A 22 7.85 -2.28 -1.70
C LEU A 22 9.06 -1.88 -2.54
N THR A 23 8.87 -1.29 -3.73
CA THR A 23 9.96 -0.71 -4.51
C THR A 23 10.66 0.40 -3.71
N TYR A 24 9.90 1.23 -3.00
CA TYR A 24 10.48 2.23 -2.11
C TYR A 24 11.29 1.59 -0.98
N ALA A 25 10.75 0.55 -0.33
CA ALA A 25 11.43 -0.19 0.73
C ALA A 25 12.74 -0.83 0.26
N VAL A 26 12.80 -1.40 -0.95
CA VAL A 26 14.04 -1.96 -1.53
C VAL A 26 15.15 -0.92 -1.64
N ASN A 27 14.80 0.34 -1.92
CA ASN A 27 15.79 1.42 -2.08
C ASN A 27 16.29 1.99 -0.74
N ILE A 28 15.58 1.77 0.35
CA ILE A 28 15.87 2.37 1.65
C ILE A 28 16.44 1.36 2.63
N LEU A 29 15.88 0.16 2.65
CA LEU A 29 16.28 -0.86 3.60
C LEU A 29 17.62 -1.49 3.18
N PRO A 30 18.46 -1.90 4.14
CA PRO A 30 19.71 -2.57 3.84
C PRO A 30 19.48 -3.79 2.94
N SER A 31 20.25 -3.89 1.87
CA SER A 31 20.17 -5.00 0.91
C SER A 31 20.48 -6.34 1.58
N GLY A 32 19.69 -7.38 1.31
CA GLY A 32 19.97 -8.75 1.76
C GLY A 32 18.79 -9.52 2.34
N ASN A 33 17.63 -8.89 2.53
CA ASN A 33 16.45 -9.57 3.02
C ASN A 33 15.59 -10.00 1.84
N GLY A 34 15.62 -11.30 1.46
CA GLY A 34 14.67 -11.88 0.49
C GLY A 34 13.20 -11.84 0.94
N ASN A 35 12.91 -11.08 2.00
CA ASN A 35 11.62 -10.93 2.65
C ASN A 35 11.29 -9.44 2.93
N ILE A 36 11.53 -8.56 1.95
CA ILE A 36 11.15 -7.14 2.05
C ILE A 36 9.63 -7.01 2.27
N ALA A 37 8.81 -7.76 1.54
CA ALA A 37 7.36 -7.71 1.67
C ALA A 37 6.87 -8.10 3.07
N GLY A 38 7.46 -9.14 3.67
CA GLY A 38 7.14 -9.54 5.04
C GLY A 38 7.58 -8.50 6.07
N THR A 39 8.77 -7.92 5.88
CA THR A 39 9.29 -6.86 6.76
C THR A 39 8.37 -5.63 6.77
N VAL A 40 7.94 -5.17 5.59
CA VAL A 40 7.02 -4.04 5.44
C VAL A 40 5.64 -4.37 6.03
N TYR A 41 5.11 -5.56 5.74
CA TYR A 41 3.84 -6.00 6.30
C TYR A 41 3.86 -6.04 7.83
N ASP A 42 4.88 -6.65 8.43
CA ASP A 42 4.99 -6.75 9.89
C ASP A 42 5.07 -5.39 10.57
N ALA A 43 5.71 -4.41 9.93
CA ALA A 43 5.76 -3.04 10.43
C ALA A 43 4.40 -2.35 10.42
N MET A 44 3.53 -2.62 9.43
CA MET A 44 2.30 -1.85 9.24
C MET A 44 0.99 -2.57 9.59
N LYS A 45 1.01 -3.90 9.79
CA LYS A 45 -0.21 -4.73 9.93
C LYS A 45 -1.15 -4.34 11.08
N ASN A 46 -0.60 -3.75 12.14
CA ASN A 46 -1.37 -3.32 13.31
C ASN A 46 -1.57 -1.80 13.32
N ASP A 47 -0.55 -1.05 12.87
CA ASP A 47 -0.55 0.41 12.82
C ASP A 47 0.42 0.86 11.71
N LEU A 48 -0.07 1.69 10.80
CA LEU A 48 0.72 2.24 9.69
C LEU A 48 1.87 3.12 10.16
N THR A 49 1.83 3.68 11.37
CA THR A 49 2.95 4.45 11.94
C THR A 49 4.21 3.60 12.11
N GLY A 50 4.10 2.27 12.16
CA GLY A 50 5.28 1.39 12.19
C GLY A 50 6.14 1.48 10.92
N LEU A 51 5.59 1.95 9.80
CA LEU A 51 6.39 2.28 8.60
C LEU A 51 7.35 3.45 8.86
N ASP A 52 6.94 4.43 9.67
CA ASP A 52 7.80 5.58 10.01
C ASP A 52 9.04 5.11 10.77
N ALA A 53 8.88 4.13 11.66
CA ALA A 53 9.99 3.52 12.39
C ALA A 53 10.85 2.63 11.48
N LEU A 54 10.24 1.89 10.54
CA LEU A 54 10.95 1.01 9.61
C LEU A 54 11.83 1.80 8.64
N PHE A 55 11.30 2.86 8.03
CA PHE A 55 12.01 3.63 7.01
C PHE A 55 12.84 4.77 7.60
N ASN A 56 12.46 5.28 8.79
CA ASN A 56 13.09 6.44 9.44
C ASN A 56 13.23 7.64 8.47
N ASP A 57 12.16 7.90 7.71
CA ASP A 57 12.13 8.85 6.58
C ASP A 57 11.21 10.05 6.86
N GLY A 58 10.81 10.26 8.11
CA GLY A 58 9.84 11.30 8.48
C GLY A 58 8.40 11.00 8.05
N GLY A 59 8.07 9.75 7.71
CA GLY A 59 6.72 9.29 7.34
C GLY A 59 6.42 9.39 5.84
N ILE A 60 7.43 9.58 5.00
CA ILE A 60 7.30 9.68 3.55
C ILE A 60 6.75 8.38 2.95
N GLY A 61 7.28 7.23 3.37
CA GLY A 61 6.84 5.92 2.91
C GLY A 61 5.39 5.62 3.26
N ARG A 62 4.95 5.99 4.47
CA ARG A 62 3.54 5.84 4.87
C ARG A 62 2.62 6.75 4.07
N THR A 63 2.98 8.02 3.91
CA THR A 63 2.09 9.03 3.34
C THR A 63 2.12 9.01 1.81
N LEU A 64 3.19 9.55 1.23
CA LEU A 64 3.32 9.76 -0.21
C LEU A 64 3.38 8.47 -1.02
N LYS A 65 3.85 7.36 -0.41
CA LYS A 65 4.01 6.08 -1.12
C LYS A 65 2.89 5.08 -0.84
N PHE A 66 1.94 5.41 0.04
CA PHE A 66 0.88 4.48 0.40
C PHE A 66 -0.48 5.16 0.56
N THR A 67 -0.69 5.96 1.61
CA THR A 67 -2.04 6.50 1.91
C THR A 67 -2.54 7.52 0.88
N ASP A 68 -1.64 8.33 0.29
CA ASP A 68 -2.03 9.32 -0.72
C ASP A 68 -2.54 8.66 -2.02
N ILE A 69 -1.99 7.49 -2.36
CA ILE A 69 -2.43 6.70 -3.50
C ILE A 69 -3.85 6.17 -3.25
N ALA A 70 -4.15 5.72 -2.02
CA ALA A 70 -5.48 5.28 -1.64
C ALA A 70 -6.51 6.41 -1.73
N ALA A 71 -6.17 7.60 -1.22
CA ALA A 71 -7.03 8.78 -1.30
C ALA A 71 -7.27 9.22 -2.74
N GLY A 72 -6.24 9.23 -3.59
CA GLY A 72 -6.37 9.52 -5.02
C GLY A 72 -7.28 8.52 -5.74
N CYS A 73 -7.14 7.23 -5.42
CA CYS A 73 -8.01 6.17 -5.93
C CYS A 73 -9.48 6.37 -5.51
N ALA A 74 -9.73 6.64 -4.23
CA ALA A 74 -11.07 6.89 -3.70
C ALA A 74 -11.76 8.07 -4.42
N ARG A 75 -11.06 9.18 -4.61
CA ARG A 75 -11.58 10.36 -5.33
C ARG A 75 -11.93 10.02 -6.78
N ASN A 76 -11.03 9.34 -7.48
CA ASN A 76 -11.20 9.04 -8.90
C ASN A 76 -12.32 8.03 -9.16
N LEU A 77 -12.47 7.02 -8.30
CA LEU A 77 -13.46 5.95 -8.49
C LEU A 77 -14.88 6.38 -8.13
N TYR A 78 -15.02 7.23 -7.10
CA TYR A 78 -16.32 7.49 -6.48
C TYR A 78 -16.80 8.94 -6.59
N ASP A 79 -15.99 9.82 -7.21
CA ASP A 79 -16.27 11.26 -7.35
C ASP A 79 -16.63 11.91 -6.00
N LEU A 80 -15.87 11.52 -4.96
CA LEU A 80 -16.12 11.91 -3.58
C LEU A 80 -15.51 13.28 -3.27
N ASP A 81 -16.19 14.01 -2.39
CA ASP A 81 -15.61 15.16 -1.71
C ASP A 81 -14.40 14.75 -0.84
N PRO A 82 -13.58 15.71 -0.37
CA PRO A 82 -12.36 15.39 0.39
C PRO A 82 -12.60 14.54 1.65
N GLU A 83 -13.69 14.77 2.38
CA GLU A 83 -13.97 14.09 3.65
C GLU A 83 -14.42 12.65 3.40
N ALA A 84 -15.34 12.44 2.45
CA ALA A 84 -15.78 11.10 2.06
C ALA A 84 -14.64 10.30 1.39
N ALA A 85 -13.77 10.97 0.63
CA ALA A 85 -12.59 10.34 0.04
C ALA A 85 -11.56 9.88 1.10
N GLU A 86 -11.45 10.59 2.23
CA GLU A 86 -10.56 10.18 3.32
C GLU A 86 -11.02 8.87 3.96
N ALA A 87 -12.31 8.78 4.32
CA ALA A 87 -12.88 7.56 4.89
C ALA A 87 -12.77 6.36 3.94
N GLU A 88 -13.00 6.58 2.64
CA GLU A 88 -12.87 5.52 1.65
C GLU A 88 -11.41 5.17 1.36
N GLY A 89 -10.50 6.14 1.38
CA GLY A 89 -9.06 5.93 1.30
C GLY A 89 -8.53 5.06 2.46
N GLN A 90 -9.05 5.25 3.67
CA GLN A 90 -8.72 4.39 4.82
C GLN A 90 -9.17 2.94 4.62
N ARG A 91 -10.33 2.72 3.99
CA ARG A 91 -10.79 1.36 3.63
C ARG A 91 -9.89 0.71 2.58
N ILE A 92 -9.58 1.42 1.50
CA ILE A 92 -8.66 0.94 0.45
C ILE A 92 -7.28 0.63 1.06
N THR A 93 -6.80 1.46 1.98
CA THR A 93 -5.54 1.23 2.70
C THR A 93 -5.60 -0.05 3.52
N THR A 94 -6.68 -0.27 4.26
CA THR A 94 -6.89 -1.51 5.03
C THR A 94 -6.92 -2.74 4.11
N GLU A 95 -7.62 -2.63 2.97
CA GLU A 95 -7.64 -3.68 1.95
C GLU A 95 -6.24 -3.95 1.39
N ALA A 96 -5.44 -2.91 1.15
CA ALA A 96 -4.08 -3.04 0.64
C ALA A 96 -3.14 -3.74 1.64
N VAL A 97 -3.24 -3.40 2.94
CA VAL A 97 -2.49 -4.10 4.01
C VAL A 97 -2.85 -5.57 4.06
N ASN A 98 -4.15 -5.90 4.04
CA ASN A 98 -4.62 -7.28 4.02
C ASN A 98 -4.17 -8.03 2.76
N TYR A 99 -4.21 -7.36 1.60
CA TYR A 99 -3.76 -7.93 0.35
C TYR A 99 -2.26 -8.25 0.39
N LEU A 100 -1.43 -7.34 0.93
CA LEU A 100 -0.01 -7.61 1.11
C LEU A 100 0.21 -8.83 1.99
N GLY A 101 -0.44 -8.89 3.16
CA GLY A 101 -0.30 -10.00 4.11
C GLY A 101 -0.64 -11.37 3.50
N ASN A 102 -1.66 -11.41 2.64
CA ASN A 102 -2.06 -12.64 1.94
C ASN A 102 -1.17 -12.99 0.73
N ASN A 103 -0.32 -12.07 0.27
CA ASN A 103 0.47 -12.22 -0.96
C ASN A 103 1.97 -11.97 -0.75
N ILE A 104 2.47 -12.05 0.50
CA ILE A 104 3.88 -11.76 0.86
C ILE A 104 4.86 -12.50 -0.07
N ASN A 105 4.66 -13.81 -0.27
CA ASN A 105 5.57 -14.62 -1.08
C ASN A 105 5.58 -14.19 -2.55
N SER A 106 4.41 -13.85 -3.11
CA SER A 106 4.29 -13.37 -4.49
C SER A 106 5.04 -12.07 -4.69
N PHE A 107 4.91 -11.13 -3.75
CA PHE A 107 5.62 -9.85 -3.82
C PHE A 107 7.13 -10.01 -3.62
N ASN A 108 7.58 -10.84 -2.69
CA ASN A 108 9.01 -11.12 -2.54
C ASN A 108 9.61 -11.77 -3.79
N HIS A 109 8.87 -12.68 -4.43
CA HIS A 109 9.29 -13.27 -5.69
C HIS A 109 9.43 -12.20 -6.79
N TRP A 110 8.41 -11.35 -6.97
CA TRP A 110 8.45 -10.24 -7.92
C TRP A 110 9.62 -9.28 -7.68
N LEU A 111 9.96 -8.96 -6.42
CA LEU A 111 11.10 -8.10 -6.09
C LEU A 111 12.48 -8.72 -6.41
N SER A 112 12.52 -10.04 -6.66
CA SER A 112 13.75 -10.79 -6.95
C SER A 112 13.98 -11.06 -8.44
N GLU A 113 13.01 -10.69 -9.29
CA GLU A 113 13.10 -10.76 -10.76
C GLU A 113 13.85 -9.56 -11.34
#